data_AF-A0A6C2YTC6-F1
#
_entry.id   AF-A0A6C2YTC6-F1
#
_cell.length_a   1.000
_cell.length_b   1.000
_cell.length_c   1.000
_cell.angle_alpha   90.00
_cell.angle_beta   90.00
_cell.angle_gamma   90.00
#
_symmetry.space_group_name_H-M   'P 1'
#
loop_
_entity.id
_entity.type
_entity.pdbx_description
1 polymer ?
#
loop_
_entity_poly.entity_id
_entity_poly.type
_entity_poly.pdbx_seq_one_letter_code
_entity_poly.pdbx_strand_id
1 'polypeptide(L)'
;MDAAWLTKQAWSTGFLVAGLELLVIALACFARLVIELFRRREVIVGVLFAGMLLMIGGGWVLGVLAGLPVGWRYTRQWGIRPWMVVWSLALIGGVGNILLGGMLLHMSVPDWKEWFGWVPPF
;
A
#
# COMPACT_ATOMS: atom_id res chain seq x y z
N MET A 1 -6.51 33.08 -1.87
CA MET A 1 -6.53 31.62 -2.05
C MET A 1 -7.90 31.14 -1.62
N ASP A 2 -8.63 30.50 -2.52
CA ASP A 2 -10.01 30.08 -2.24
C ASP A 2 -10.01 28.90 -1.27
N ALA A 3 -10.85 28.98 -0.23
CA ALA A 3 -10.96 27.92 0.80
C ALA A 3 -11.17 26.54 0.16
N ALA A 4 -12.01 26.46 -0.88
CA ALA A 4 -12.27 25.22 -1.62
C ALA A 4 -11.03 24.57 -2.23
N TRP A 5 -10.08 25.38 -2.73
CA TRP A 5 -8.84 24.87 -3.30
C TRP A 5 -7.93 24.31 -2.19
N LEU A 6 -7.83 24.99 -1.05
CA LEU A 6 -7.07 24.52 0.11
C LEU A 6 -7.65 23.21 0.67
N THR A 7 -8.98 23.10 0.76
CA THR A 7 -9.65 21.88 1.21
C THR A 7 -9.36 20.69 0.30
N LYS A 8 -9.54 20.87 -1.01
CA LYS A 8 -9.24 19.84 -2.01
C LYS A 8 -7.79 19.37 -1.88
N GLN A 9 -6.86 20.32 -1.78
CA GLN A 9 -5.44 20.00 -1.66
C GLN A 9 -5.13 19.21 -0.39
N ALA A 10 -5.70 19.62 0.75
CA ALA A 10 -5.53 18.92 2.02
C ALA A 10 -6.05 17.47 1.95
N TRP A 11 -7.22 17.23 1.35
CA TRP A 11 -7.75 15.89 1.17
C TRP A 11 -6.90 15.04 0.23
N SER A 12 -6.52 15.56 -0.94
CA SER A 12 -5.65 14.85 -1.89
C SER A 12 -4.32 14.46 -1.25
N THR A 13 -3.66 15.41 -0.58
CA THR A 13 -2.40 15.12 0.15
C THR A 13 -2.61 14.13 1.29
N GLY A 14 -3.70 14.25 2.07
CA GLY A 14 -4.03 13.32 3.14
C GLY A 14 -4.18 11.88 2.65
N PHE A 15 -4.88 11.67 1.53
CA PHE A 15 -4.99 10.35 0.90
C PHE A 15 -3.65 9.82 0.40
N LEU A 16 -2.82 10.67 -0.22
CA LEU A 16 -1.49 10.24 -0.67
C LEU A 16 -0.59 9.82 0.51
N VAL A 17 -0.59 10.59 1.60
CA VAL A 17 0.19 10.28 2.81
C VAL A 17 -0.31 8.99 3.46
N ALA A 18 -1.61 8.85 3.67
CA ALA A 18 -2.19 7.62 4.22
C ALA A 18 -1.88 6.40 3.32
N GLY A 19 -1.91 6.59 2.00
CA GLY A 19 -1.52 5.57 1.04
C GLY A 19 -0.08 5.12 1.20
N LEU A 20 0.86 6.06 1.36
CA LEU A 20 2.28 5.77 1.60
C LEU A 20 2.50 5.04 2.93
N GLU A 21 1.82 5.43 4.01
CA GLU A 21 1.90 4.75 5.31
C GLU A 21 1.45 3.29 5.21
N LEU A 22 0.34 3.02 4.50
CA LEU A 22 -0.13 1.66 4.26
C LEU A 22 0.84 0.85 3.38
N LEU A 23 1.52 1.48 2.41
CA LEU A 23 2.58 0.81 1.65
C LEU A 23 3.81 0.49 2.50
N VAL A 24 4.18 1.34 3.47
CA VAL A 24 5.23 1.03 4.45
C VAL A 24 4.85 -0.19 5.29
N ILE A 25 3.58 -0.29 5.71
CA ILE A 25 3.07 -1.48 6.40
C ILE A 25 3.15 -2.72 5.50
N ALA A 26 2.80 -2.61 4.22
CA ALA A 26 2.91 -3.70 3.26
C ALA A 26 4.37 -4.14 3.06
N LEU A 27 5.32 -3.20 3.02
CA LEU A 27 6.74 -3.47 2.94
C LEU A 27 7.25 -4.19 4.21
N ALA A 28 6.83 -3.74 5.39
CA ALA A 28 7.16 -4.41 6.65
C ALA A 28 6.61 -5.84 6.70
N CYS A 29 5.41 -6.05 6.16
CA CYS A 29 4.86 -7.40 5.99
C CYS A 29 5.75 -8.23 5.04
N PHE A 30 6.12 -7.71 3.88
CA PHE A 30 7.01 -8.42 2.97
C PHE A 30 8.35 -8.78 3.61
N ALA A 31 8.98 -7.88 4.36
CA ALA A 31 10.20 -8.17 5.11
C ALA A 31 10.01 -9.31 6.12
N ARG A 32 8.86 -9.34 6.81
CA ARG A 32 8.49 -10.46 7.69
C ARG A 32 8.33 -11.77 6.92
N LEU A 33 7.75 -11.77 5.72
CA LEU A 33 7.68 -12.97 4.87
C LEU A 33 9.08 -13.51 4.57
N VAL A 34 10.02 -12.64 4.21
CA VAL A 34 11.41 -13.00 3.93
C VAL A 34 12.03 -13.70 5.14
N ILE A 35 11.85 -13.15 6.34
CA ILE A 35 12.32 -13.78 7.58
C ILE A 35 11.68 -15.15 7.78
N GLU A 36 10.36 -15.27 7.59
CA GLU A 36 9.65 -16.55 7.77
C GLU A 36 10.13 -17.61 6.76
N LEU A 37 10.41 -17.24 5.52
CA LEU A 37 10.98 -18.14 4.50
C LEU A 37 12.30 -18.76 4.98
N PHE A 38 13.21 -17.96 5.53
CA PHE A 38 14.45 -18.49 6.10
C PHE A 38 14.22 -19.36 7.32
N ARG A 39 13.31 -18.97 8.23
CA ARG A 39 12.95 -19.79 9.41
C ARG A 39 12.38 -21.15 9.03
N ARG A 40 11.68 -21.24 7.90
CA ARG A 40 11.06 -22.46 7.38
C ARG A 40 11.95 -23.24 6.42
N ARG A 41 13.22 -22.83 6.25
CA ARG A 41 14.23 -23.46 5.38
C ARG A 41 13.89 -23.38 3.87
N GLU A 42 13.03 -22.45 3.47
CA GLU A 42 12.74 -22.12 2.07
C GLU A 42 13.82 -21.17 1.51
N VAL A 43 15.08 -21.61 1.54
CA VAL A 43 16.27 -20.75 1.35
C VAL A 43 16.31 -20.11 -0.04
N ILE A 44 16.00 -20.86 -1.10
CA ILE A 44 16.05 -20.36 -2.48
C ILE A 44 15.05 -19.20 -2.68
N VAL A 45 13.82 -19.40 -2.22
CA VAL A 45 12.76 -18.38 -2.30
C VAL A 45 13.09 -17.20 -1.39
N GLY A 46 13.63 -17.46 -0.20
CA GLY A 46 14.10 -16.44 0.74
C GLY A 46 15.18 -15.55 0.14
N VAL A 47 16.18 -16.11 -0.55
CA VAL A 47 17.25 -15.35 -1.22
C VAL A 47 16.69 -14.51 -2.37
N LEU A 48 15.79 -15.06 -3.19
CA LEU A 48 15.13 -14.33 -4.26
C LEU A 48 14.39 -13.09 -3.71
N PHE A 49 13.58 -13.27 -2.66
CA PHE A 49 12.79 -12.20 -2.07
C PHE A 49 13.64 -11.21 -1.27
N ALA A 50 14.70 -11.65 -0.60
CA ALA A 50 15.67 -10.77 0.01
C ALA A 50 16.38 -9.89 -1.04
N GLY A 51 16.76 -10.48 -2.18
CA GLY A 51 17.30 -9.74 -3.31
C GLY A 51 16.33 -8.66 -3.80
N MET A 52 15.06 -9.02 -4.02
CA MET A 52 14.01 -8.06 -4.41
C MET A 52 13.81 -6.94 -3.38
N LEU A 53 13.88 -7.24 -2.08
CA LEU A 53 13.76 -6.24 -1.01
C LEU A 53 14.91 -5.21 -1.05
N LEU A 54 16.13 -5.64 -1.36
CA LEU A 54 17.33 -4.80 -1.34
C LEU A 54 17.56 -4.03 -2.65
N MET A 55 16.87 -4.37 -3.73
CA MET A 55 16.97 -3.67 -5.01
C MET A 55 16.34 -2.27 -4.92
N ILE A 56 17.19 -1.24 -4.92
CA ILE A 56 16.80 0.17 -5.06
C ILE A 56 16.14 0.36 -6.44
N GLY A 57 15.02 1.09 -6.50
CA GLY A 57 14.36 1.42 -7.77
C GLY A 57 13.12 0.58 -8.13
N GLY A 58 12.54 -0.15 -7.17
CA GLY A 58 11.22 -0.78 -7.35
C GLY A 58 11.21 -2.30 -7.31
N GLY A 59 12.35 -2.96 -7.10
CA GLY A 59 12.40 -4.41 -6.86
C GLY A 59 11.53 -4.84 -5.68
N TRP A 60 11.40 -3.97 -4.68
CA TRP A 60 10.51 -4.18 -3.53
C TRP A 60 9.03 -4.22 -3.94
N VAL A 61 8.60 -3.49 -4.98
CA VAL A 61 7.21 -3.53 -5.48
C VAL A 61 6.91 -4.90 -6.05
N LEU A 62 7.80 -5.40 -6.92
CA LEU A 62 7.68 -6.74 -7.48
C LEU A 62 7.73 -7.81 -6.39
N GLY A 63 8.62 -7.66 -5.41
CA GLY A 63 8.73 -8.55 -4.26
C GLY A 63 7.46 -8.57 -3.41
N VAL A 64 6.88 -7.41 -3.10
CA VAL A 64 5.64 -7.28 -2.33
C VAL A 64 4.47 -7.95 -3.07
N LEU A 65 4.36 -7.76 -4.39
CA LEU A 65 3.31 -8.36 -5.21
C LEU A 65 3.49 -9.87 -5.41
N ALA A 66 4.72 -10.34 -5.65
CA ALA A 66 5.04 -11.77 -5.79
C ALA A 66 5.00 -12.50 -4.44
N GLY A 67 5.25 -11.81 -3.34
CA GLY A 67 5.20 -12.34 -1.98
C GLY A 67 3.78 -12.65 -1.51
N LEU A 68 2.77 -11.93 -2.00
CA LEU A 68 1.36 -12.17 -1.69
C LEU A 68 0.90 -13.61 -1.99
N PRO A 69 1.01 -14.13 -3.24
CA PRO A 69 0.58 -15.49 -3.55
C PRO A 69 1.41 -16.54 -2.80
N VAL A 70 2.70 -16.30 -2.56
CA VAL A 70 3.55 -17.19 -1.77
C VAL A 70 3.09 -17.23 -0.31
N GLY A 71 2.86 -16.08 0.32
CA GLY A 71 2.35 -16.02 1.69
C GLY A 71 0.98 -16.68 1.81
N TRP A 72 0.09 -16.48 0.83
CA TRP A 72 -1.23 -17.12 0.80
C TRP A 72 -1.14 -18.64 0.64
N ARG A 73 -0.23 -19.15 -0.21
CA ARG A 73 0.05 -20.59 -0.35
C ARG A 73 0.42 -21.23 0.99
N TYR A 74 1.25 -20.56 1.78
CA TYR A 74 1.74 -21.08 3.06
C TYR A 74 0.88 -20.71 4.27
N THR A 75 -0.24 -20.01 4.08
CA THR A 75 -1.07 -19.48 5.16
C THR A 75 -1.55 -20.54 6.14
N ARG A 76 -1.95 -21.71 5.63
CA ARG A 76 -2.43 -22.82 6.46
C ARG A 76 -1.30 -23.52 7.22
N GLN A 77 -0.15 -23.69 6.58
CA GLN A 77 0.97 -24.44 7.14
C GLN A 77 1.71 -23.66 8.23
N TRP A 78 1.84 -22.34 8.07
CA TRP A 78 2.63 -21.51 8.99
C TRP A 78 1.77 -20.78 10.02
N GLY A 79 0.44 -20.88 9.94
CA GLY A 79 -0.46 -20.21 10.88
C GLY A 79 -0.47 -18.69 10.76
N ILE A 80 -0.14 -18.16 9.58
CA ILE A 80 0.09 -16.72 9.34
C ILE A 80 -1.14 -15.98 8.79
N ARG A 81 -2.33 -16.57 8.89
CA ARG A 81 -3.58 -16.04 8.27
C ARG A 81 -3.93 -14.60 8.70
N PRO A 82 -3.96 -14.24 10.00
CA PRO A 82 -4.33 -12.87 10.39
C PRO A 82 -3.38 -11.84 9.78
N TRP A 83 -2.10 -12.17 9.72
CA TRP A 83 -1.08 -11.31 9.12
C TRP A 83 -1.24 -11.18 7.60
N MET A 84 -1.55 -12.27 6.88
CA MET A 84 -1.84 -12.18 5.43
C MET A 84 -3.05 -11.31 5.12
N VAL A 85 -4.07 -11.31 5.99
CA VAL A 85 -5.22 -10.40 5.88
C VAL A 85 -4.76 -8.95 6.06
N VAL A 86 -4.00 -8.64 7.10
CA VAL A 86 -3.45 -7.28 7.32
C VAL A 86 -2.63 -6.82 6.12
N TRP A 87 -1.75 -7.66 5.60
CA TRP A 87 -0.93 -7.31 4.44
C TRP A 87 -1.78 -7.05 3.19
N SER A 88 -2.75 -7.92 2.91
CA SER A 88 -3.63 -7.76 1.75
C SER A 88 -4.47 -6.48 1.85
N LEU A 89 -5.01 -6.18 3.03
CA LEU A 89 -5.77 -4.95 3.28
C LEU A 89 -4.89 -3.70 3.20
N ALA A 90 -3.67 -3.76 3.72
CA ALA A 90 -2.71 -2.66 3.62
C ALA A 90 -2.35 -2.37 2.15
N LEU A 91 -2.19 -3.39 1.31
CA LEU A 91 -1.93 -3.19 -0.12
C LEU A 91 -3.13 -2.59 -0.85
N ILE A 92 -4.32 -3.17 -0.66
CA ILE A 92 -5.54 -2.67 -1.30
C ILE A 92 -5.82 -1.23 -0.85
N GLY A 93 -5.75 -0.98 0.46
CA GLY A 93 -5.94 0.35 1.02
C GLY A 93 -4.86 1.34 0.57
N GLY A 94 -3.59 0.94 0.54
CA GLY A 94 -2.48 1.79 0.11
C GLY A 94 -2.62 2.22 -1.35
N VAL A 95 -2.83 1.25 -2.24
CA VAL A 95 -3.06 1.51 -3.67
C VAL A 95 -4.34 2.33 -3.87
N GLY A 96 -5.43 1.97 -3.19
CA GLY A 96 -6.70 2.68 -3.27
C GLY A 96 -6.58 4.15 -2.85
N ASN A 97 -5.90 4.43 -1.74
CA ASN A 97 -5.66 5.78 -1.25
C ASN A 97 -4.76 6.59 -2.19
N ILE A 98 -3.73 5.97 -2.80
CA ILE A 98 -2.88 6.65 -3.78
C ILE A 98 -3.66 6.99 -5.05
N LEU A 99 -4.44 6.03 -5.57
CA LEU A 99 -5.28 6.25 -6.76
C LEU A 99 -6.31 7.34 -6.50
N LEU A 100 -6.99 7.30 -5.35
CA LEU A 100 -7.95 8.33 -4.96
C LEU A 100 -7.26 9.68 -4.79
N GLY A 101 -6.16 9.76 -4.03
CA GLY A 101 -5.39 10.98 -3.84
C GLY A 101 -4.90 11.60 -5.16
N GLY A 102 -4.44 10.77 -6.10
CA GLY A 102 -4.03 11.19 -7.45
C GLY A 102 -5.21 11.68 -8.29
N MET A 103 -6.33 10.95 -8.30
CA MET A 103 -7.56 11.39 -8.98
C MET A 103 -8.03 12.74 -8.44
N LEU A 104 -8.04 12.90 -7.12
CA LEU A 104 -8.43 14.14 -6.46
C LEU A 104 -7.46 15.29 -6.76
N LEU A 105 -6.16 15.01 -6.93
CA LEU A 105 -5.18 16.02 -7.31
C LEU A 105 -5.51 16.61 -8.69
N HIS A 106 -5.86 15.75 -9.64
CA HIS A 106 -6.15 16.11 -11.04
C HIS A 106 -7.58 16.61 -11.29
N MET A 107 -8.51 16.39 -10.37
CA MET A 107 -9.91 16.84 -10.50
C MET A 107 -10.02 18.37 -10.45
N SER A 108 -10.91 19.00 -11.23
CA SER A 108 -11.11 20.45 -11.12
C SER A 108 -11.93 20.81 -9.85
N VAL A 109 -11.84 22.06 -9.38
CA VAL A 109 -12.64 22.52 -8.22
C VAL A 109 -14.15 22.48 -8.50
N PRO A 110 -14.64 22.83 -9.71
CA PRO A 110 -16.04 22.60 -10.08
C PRO A 110 -16.46 21.13 -9.98
N ASP A 111 -15.69 20.21 -10.57
CA ASP A 111 -16.02 18.77 -10.53
C ASP A 111 -16.03 18.23 -9.10
N TRP A 112 -15.10 18.70 -8.25
CA TRP A 112 -15.07 18.36 -6.83
C TRP A 112 -16.39 18.74 -6.14
N LYS A 113 -16.91 19.94 -6.40
CA LYS A 113 -18.16 20.42 -5.80
C LYS A 113 -19.35 19.59 -6.24
N GLU A 114 -19.37 19.17 -7.50
CA GLU A 114 -20.42 18.29 -8.05
C GLU A 114 -20.35 16.88 -7.44
N TRP A 115 -19.15 16.32 -7.30
CA TRP A 115 -18.95 14.96 -6.84
C TRP A 115 -19.19 14.77 -5.34
N PHE A 116 -18.75 15.72 -4.52
CA PHE A 116 -18.87 15.64 -3.05
C PHE A 116 -20.09 16.38 -2.52
N GLY A 117 -20.79 17.17 -3.33
CA GLY A 117 -22.00 17.92 -2.97
C GLY A 117 -21.78 18.99 -1.89
N TRP A 118 -20.57 19.14 -1.37
CA TRP A 118 -20.24 20.08 -0.30
C TRP A 118 -18.78 20.55 -0.41
N VAL A 119 -18.53 21.80 -0.04
CA VAL A 119 -17.20 22.30 0.34
C VAL A 119 -17.26 22.52 1.84
N PRO A 120 -16.41 21.88 2.67
CA PRO A 120 -16.42 22.17 4.11
C PRO A 120 -16.17 23.66 4.28
N PRO A 121 -17.07 24.40 4.96
CA PRO A 121 -16.78 25.77 5.33
C PRO A 121 -15.64 25.72 6.35
N PHE A 122 -14.49 26.28 5.99
CA PHE A 122 -13.53 26.76 6.96
C PHE A 122 -13.63 28.28 6.95
#